data_AF-A0A2W6X5H4-F1
#
_entry.id   AF-A0A2W6X5H4-F1
#
_cell.length_a   1.000
_cell.length_b   1.000
_cell.length_c   1.000
_cell.angle_alpha   90.00
_cell.angle_beta   90.00
_cell.angle_gamma   90.00
#
_symmetry.space_group_name_H-M   'P 1'
#
loop_
_entity.id
_entity.type
_entity.pdbx_description
1 polymer ?
#
loop_
_entity_poly.entity_id
_entity_poly.type
_entity_poly.pdbx_seq_one_letter_code
_entity_poly.pdbx_strand_id
1 'polypeptide(L)' 'MTLKARAQEKIERAGIANYSFDQDVLILCGTRYMIEACSCGEADCDGVKLLRQAMIAPAASATLQ' A
#
# COMPACT_ATOMS: atom_id res chain seq x y z
N MET A 1 -11.83 6.75 -13.59
CA MET A 1 -11.44 6.43 -12.20
C MET A 1 -9.92 6.53 -12.07
N THR A 2 -9.41 7.03 -10.95
CA THR A 2 -7.96 7.06 -10.65
C THR A 2 -7.55 5.81 -9.86
N LEU A 3 -6.25 5.48 -9.85
CA LEU A 3 -5.72 4.37 -9.04
C LEU A 3 -6.00 4.58 -7.54
N LYS A 4 -5.96 5.84 -7.09
CA LYS A 4 -6.32 6.23 -5.72
C LYS A 4 -7.75 5.85 -5.36
N ALA A 5 -8.73 6.13 -6.23
CA ALA A 5 -10.13 5.80 -5.98
C ALA A 5 -10.33 4.29 -5.84
N ARG A 6 -9.72 3.50 -6.72
CA ARG A 6 -9.77 2.03 -6.66
C ARG A 6 -9.11 1.47 -5.39
N ALA A 7 -7.97 2.04 -5.00
CA ALA A 7 -7.30 1.67 -3.75
C ALA A 7 -8.19 1.98 -2.54
N GLN A 8 -8.84 3.14 -2.53
CA GLN A 8 -9.77 3.53 -1.47
C GLN A 8 -10.93 2.55 -1.34
N GLU A 9 -11.59 2.19 -2.46
CA GLU A 9 -12.68 1.20 -2.44
C GLU A 9 -12.22 -0.14 -1.86
N LYS A 10 -11.02 -0.60 -2.21
CA LYS A 10 -10.45 -1.86 -1.69
C LYS A 10 -10.24 -1.82 -0.17
N ILE A 11 -9.77 -0.70 0.37
CA ILE A 11 -9.50 -0.51 1.80
C ILE A 11 -10.81 -0.43 2.59
N GLU A 12 -11.77 0.32 2.08
CA GLU A 12 -13.10 0.47 2.69
C GLU A 12 -13.83 -0.88 2.72
N ARG A 13 -13.75 -1.67 1.64
CA ARG A 13 -14.27 -3.04 1.59
C ARG A 13 -13.59 -3.97 2.59
N ALA A 14 -12.30 -3.77 2.84
CA ALA A 14 -11.55 -4.52 3.85
C ALA A 14 -11.85 -4.08 5.30
N GLY A 15 -12.66 -3.03 5.50
CA GLY A 15 -13.02 -2.54 6.83
C GLY A 15 -11.88 -1.84 7.56
N ILE A 16 -10.85 -1.37 6.86
CA ILE A 16 -9.70 -0.71 7.47
C ILE A 16 -10.04 0.78 7.63
N ALA A 17 -10.29 1.22 8.87
CA ALA A 17 -10.61 2.62 9.16
C ALA A 17 -9.36 3.51 9.34
N ASN A 18 -8.21 2.92 9.68
CA ASN A 18 -6.98 3.67 9.95
C ASN A 18 -6.08 3.77 8.71
N TYR A 19 -6.49 4.62 7.77
CA TYR A 19 -5.72 4.92 6.56
C TYR A 19 -5.72 6.40 6.21
N SER A 20 -4.67 6.82 5.52
CA SER A 20 -4.52 8.16 4.94
C SER A 20 -3.81 8.07 3.59
N PHE A 21 -3.99 9.08 2.75
CA PHE A 21 -3.24 9.21 1.51
C PHE A 21 -2.30 10.41 1.59
N ASP A 22 -1.01 10.17 1.33
CA ASP A 22 0.03 11.17 1.15
C ASP A 22 0.39 11.21 -0.33
N GLN A 23 -0.20 12.16 -1.07
CA GLN A 23 -0.14 12.20 -2.54
C GLN A 23 -0.60 10.87 -3.18
N ASP A 24 0.34 10.09 -3.73
CA ASP A 24 0.14 8.77 -4.35
C ASP A 24 0.55 7.60 -3.44
N VAL A 25 0.95 7.89 -2.20
CA VAL A 25 1.30 6.88 -1.19
C VAL A 25 0.12 6.66 -0.25
N LEU A 26 -0.31 5.42 -0.15
CA LEU A 26 -1.29 4.98 0.83
C LEU A 26 -0.58 4.66 2.14
N ILE A 27 -1.04 5.22 3.25
CA ILE A 27 -0.55 4.91 4.59
C ILE A 27 -1.65 4.12 5.31
N LEU A 28 -1.39 2.85 5.61
CA LEU A 28 -2.29 1.95 6.35
C LEU A 28 -1.64 1.60 7.69
N CYS A 29 -2.27 1.95 8.81
CA CYS A 29 -1.75 1.66 10.15
C CYS A 29 -0.26 2.07 10.34
N GLY A 30 0.17 3.18 9.73
CA GLY A 30 1.56 3.67 9.77
C GLY A 30 2.52 3.02 8.75
N THR A 31 2.08 2.02 7.98
CA THR A 31 2.87 1.43 6.90
C THR A 31 2.56 2.12 5.58
N ARG A 32 3.61 2.50 4.83
CA ARG A 32 3.49 3.17 3.52
C ARG A 32 3.38 2.14 2.40
N TYR A 33 2.49 2.40 1.44
CA TYR A 33 2.22 1.57 0.29
C TYR A 33 2.19 2.43 -0.98
N MET A 34 2.90 2.00 -2.02
CA MET A 34 2.72 2.53 -3.37
C MET A 34 1.52 1.86 -4.04
N ILE A 35 0.75 2.65 -4.78
CA ILE A 35 -0.43 2.20 -5.52
C ILE A 35 -0.03 2.04 -6.98
N GLU A 36 -0.11 0.83 -7.51
CA GLU A 36 0.13 0.54 -8.92
C GLU A 36 -1.11 0.01 -9.63
N ALA A 37 -1.17 0.22 -10.94
CA ALA A 37 -2.17 -0.43 -11.78
C ALA A 37 -1.91 -1.95 -11.79
N CYS A 38 -2.97 -2.73 -11.58
CA CYS A 38 -2.92 -4.18 -11.73
C CYS A 38 -3.84 -4.63 -12.85
N SER A 39 -3.31 -5.41 -13.79
CA SER A 39 -4.07 -5.95 -14.93
C SER A 39 -4.07 -7.47 -14.90
N CYS A 40 -4.10 -8.05 -13.69
CA CYS A 40 -3.90 -9.48 -13.48
C CYS A 40 -4.99 -10.37 -14.10
N GLY A 41 -6.15 -9.80 -14.45
CA GLY A 41 -7.25 -10.52 -15.10
C GLY A 41 -8.03 -11.46 -14.17
N GLU A 42 -7.63 -11.57 -12.90
CA GLU A 42 -8.32 -12.36 -11.88
C GLU A 42 -9.69 -11.76 -11.54
N ALA A 43 -10.66 -12.61 -11.20
CA ALA A 43 -12.02 -12.18 -10.87
C ALA A 43 -12.10 -11.25 -9.64
N ASP A 44 -11.13 -11.33 -8.73
CA ASP A 44 -11.02 -10.50 -7.51
C ASP A 44 -9.98 -9.36 -7.66
N CYS A 45 -9.49 -9.11 -8.87
CA CYS A 45 -8.53 -8.04 -9.14
C CYS A 45 -9.28 -6.70 -9.20
N ASP A 46 -9.23 -5.88 -8.13
CA ASP A 46 -9.77 -4.50 -8.12
C ASP A 46 -9.03 -3.54 -9.09
N GLY A 47 -8.13 -4.07 -9.91
CA GLY A 47 -7.34 -3.30 -10.87
C GLY A 47 -6.22 -2.48 -10.25
N VAL A 48 -5.91 -2.73 -8.97
CA VAL A 48 -4.84 -2.06 -8.21
C VAL A 48 -4.00 -3.04 -7.40
N LYS A 49 -2.72 -2.73 -7.28
CA LYS A 49 -1.75 -3.46 -6.46
C LYS A 49 -1.16 -2.51 -5.43
N LEU A 50 -1.13 -2.95 -4.17
CA LEU A 50 -0.49 -2.22 -3.08
C LEU A 50 0.91 -2.80 -2.84
N LEU A 51 1.94 -2.04 -3.16
CA LEU A 51 3.32 -2.41 -2.86
C LEU A 51 3.73 -1.78 -1.53
N ARG A 52 3.96 -2.61 -0.51
CA ARG A 52 4.52 -2.13 0.75
C ARG A 52 5.88 -1.49 0.48
N GLN A 53 6.00 -0.19 0.73
CA GLN A 53 7.31 0.43 0.86
C GLN A 53 7.88 -0.09 2.17
N ALA A 54 8.82 -1.02 2.07
CA ALA A 54 9.68 -1.33 3.19
C ALA A 54 10.31 0.00 3.60
N MET A 55 9.97 0.50 4.79
CA MET A 55 10.88 1.41 5.46
C MET A 55 12.19 0.65 5.47
N ILE A 56 13.21 1.19 4.80
CA ILE A 56 14.57 0.74 5.02
C ILE A 56 14.78 1.03 6.49
N ALA A 57 14.52 0.03 7.35
CA ALA A 57 15.05 0.05 8.69
C ALA A 57 16.55 0.23 8.45
N PRO A 58 17.19 1.27 9.02
CA PRO A 58 18.65 1.33 8.96
C PRO A 58 19.10 -0.03 9.48
N ALA A 59 19.77 -0.79 8.58
CA ALA A 59 20.36 -2.06 8.94
C ALA A 59 21.08 -1.81 10.26
N ALA A 60 20.69 -2.54 11.30
CA ALA A 60 21.31 -2.39 12.59
C ALA A 60 22.82 -2.58 12.38
N SER A 61 23.55 -1.47 12.38
CA SER A 61 24.98 -1.46 12.62
C SER A 61 25.15 -1.98 14.03
N ALA A 62 25.34 -3.29 14.15
CA ALA A 62 25.83 -3.93 15.36
C ALA A 62 26.99 -4.83 14.94
N THR A 63 28.13 -4.18 14.78
CA THR A 63 29.46 -4.76 14.99
C THR A 63 29.44 -5.69 16.21
N LEU A 64 29.71 -6.97 15.99
CA LEU A 64 30.39 -7.85 16.95
C LEU A 64 31.58 -8.42 16.17
N GLN A 65 32.76 -7.79 16.36
CA GLN A 65 33.85 -8.29 17.23
C GLN A 65 34.42 -9.61 16.73
#